data_AF-A0A8D8HI60-F1
#
_entry.id   AF-A0A8D8HI60-F1
#
_cell.length_a   1.000
_cell.length_b   1.000
_cell.length_c   1.000
_cell.angle_alpha   90.00
_cell.angle_beta   90.00
_cell.angle_gamma   90.00
#
_symmetry.space_group_name_H-M   'P 1'
#
loop_
_entity.id
_entity.type
_entity.pdbx_description
1 polymer ?
#
loop_
_entity_poly.entity_id
_entity_poly.type
_entity_poly.pdbx_seq_one_letter_code
_entity_poly.pdbx_strand_id
1 'polypeptide(L)'
;GGARGSVEDQWKRRTVLTTQYSFPYVLKRIPVKDRQSFELSPIEVAIDEMQAKMGELEEVVLGPIDAKKLQLRLQGCVAVTVNAGPLAYASAFLDPKNGTKYPADKVEDLK
;
A
#
# COMPACT_ATOMS: atom_id res chain seq x y z
N GLY A 1 -16.47 15.09 -2.76
CA GLY A 1 -15.73 15.16 -1.48
C GLY A 1 -14.26 15.10 -1.80
N GLY A 2 -13.43 15.94 -1.18
CA GLY A 2 -12.03 16.14 -1.58
C GLY A 2 -11.28 14.83 -1.81
N ALA A 3 -10.51 14.75 -2.89
CA ALA A 3 -9.84 13.51 -3.34
C ALA A 3 -8.79 12.95 -2.34
N ARG A 4 -8.53 13.65 -1.22
CA ARG A 4 -7.62 13.24 -0.15
C ARG A 4 -8.22 13.66 1.20
N GLY A 5 -8.85 12.71 1.89
CA GLY A 5 -9.22 12.84 3.31
C GLY A 5 -8.01 12.62 4.22
N SER A 6 -8.23 12.59 5.53
CA SER A 6 -7.22 12.11 6.48
C SER A 6 -6.85 10.65 6.17
N VAL A 7 -5.64 10.23 6.55
CA VAL A 7 -5.25 8.81 6.47
C VAL A 7 -6.21 7.91 7.26
N GLU A 8 -6.84 8.45 8.31
CA GLU A 8 -7.85 7.77 9.12
C GLU A 8 -9.19 7.56 8.40
N ASP A 9 -9.45 8.29 7.32
CA ASP A 9 -10.69 8.21 6.53
C ASP A 9 -10.46 7.51 5.18
N GLN A 10 -9.24 7.07 4.90
CA GLN A 10 -8.86 6.55 3.60
C GLN A 10 -9.21 5.06 3.48
N TRP A 11 -10.36 4.77 2.88
CA TRP A 11 -10.75 3.41 2.50
C TRP A 11 -10.25 3.05 1.10
N LYS A 12 -9.93 1.77 0.87
CA LYS A 12 -9.51 1.27 -0.46
C LYS A 12 -10.32 0.05 -0.85
N ARG A 13 -10.92 0.05 -2.04
CA ARG A 13 -11.58 -1.12 -2.62
C ARG A 13 -10.69 -1.79 -3.66
N ARG A 14 -10.22 -2.99 -3.37
CA ARG A 14 -9.42 -3.82 -4.28
C ARG A 14 -10.36 -4.75 -5.07
N THR A 15 -10.34 -4.65 -6.40
CA THR A 15 -11.07 -5.58 -7.28
C THR A 15 -10.08 -6.50 -7.99
N VAL A 16 -10.23 -7.82 -7.82
CA VAL A 16 -9.46 -8.84 -8.52
C VAL A 16 -10.31 -9.38 -9.67
N LEU A 17 -9.76 -9.34 -10.89
CA LEU A 17 -10.39 -9.85 -12.10
C LEU A 17 -9.64 -11.10 -12.56
N THR A 18 -10.35 -12.21 -12.70
CA THR A 18 -9.79 -13.47 -13.20
C THR A 18 -10.19 -13.64 -14.65
N THR A 19 -9.22 -13.76 -15.55
CA THR A 19 -9.47 -13.99 -16.99
C THR A 19 -9.76 -15.46 -17.28
N GLN A 20 -10.48 -15.74 -18.37
CA GLN A 20 -10.79 -17.12 -18.77
C GLN A 20 -9.55 -17.97 -19.10
N TYR A 21 -8.48 -17.34 -19.58
CA TYR A 21 -7.18 -17.93 -19.89
C TYR A 21 -6.06 -17.01 -19.36
N SER A 22 -4.83 -17.53 -19.27
CA SER A 22 -3.65 -16.80 -18.75
C SER A 22 -2.94 -15.99 -19.84
N PHE A 23 -2.25 -14.92 -19.44
CA PHE A 23 -1.26 -14.25 -20.29
C PHE A 23 0.11 -14.93 -20.16
N PRO A 24 0.92 -15.00 -21.24
CA PRO A 24 0.59 -14.62 -22.61
C PRO A 24 -0.40 -15.59 -23.26
N TYR A 25 -1.22 -15.10 -24.20
CA TYR A 25 -2.19 -15.91 -24.95
C TYR A 25 -2.18 -15.51 -26.43
N VAL A 26 -2.76 -16.35 -27.29
CA VAL A 26 -2.86 -16.10 -28.74
C VAL A 26 -3.66 -14.83 -29.06
N LEU A 27 -4.64 -14.48 -28.22
CA LEU A 27 -5.40 -13.24 -28.32
C LEU A 27 -4.89 -12.20 -27.31
N LYS A 28 -4.83 -10.94 -27.74
CA LYS A 28 -4.45 -9.80 -26.89
C LYS A 28 -5.54 -9.39 -25.88
N ARG A 29 -6.74 -9.94 -26.00
CA ARG A 29 -7.89 -9.67 -25.12
C ARG A 29 -8.48 -11.00 -24.70
N ILE A 30 -8.65 -11.19 -23.40
CA ILE A 30 -9.24 -12.39 -22.80
C ILE A 30 -10.42 -11.92 -21.95
N PRO A 31 -11.62 -12.51 -22.08
CA PRO A 31 -12.77 -12.11 -21.26
C PRO A 31 -12.50 -12.40 -19.78
N VAL A 32 -13.05 -11.54 -18.93
CA VAL A 32 -13.09 -11.75 -17.48
C VAL A 32 -14.10 -12.85 -17.18
N LYS A 33 -13.66 -13.91 -16.49
CA LYS A 33 -14.48 -15.04 -16.05
C LYS A 33 -15.04 -14.82 -14.64
N ASP A 34 -14.29 -14.15 -13.77
CA ASP A 34 -14.68 -13.92 -12.38
C ASP A 34 -14.21 -12.55 -11.86
N ARG A 35 -14.95 -12.01 -10.89
CA ARG A 35 -14.68 -10.71 -10.26
C ARG A 35 -14.94 -10.79 -8.76
N GLN A 36 -13.92 -10.47 -7.97
CA GLN A 36 -14.00 -10.37 -6.52
C GLN A 36 -13.63 -8.97 -6.06
N SER A 37 -14.32 -8.44 -5.05
CA SER A 37 -14.04 -7.11 -4.48
C SER A 37 -13.83 -7.22 -2.98
N PHE A 38 -12.81 -6.53 -2.49
CA PHE A 38 -12.43 -6.47 -1.08
C PHE A 38 -12.35 -5.01 -0.66
N GLU A 39 -12.92 -4.67 0.49
CA GLU A 39 -12.79 -3.35 1.08
C GLU A 39 -11.75 -3.40 2.20
N LEU A 40 -10.74 -2.55 2.08
CA LEU A 40 -9.69 -2.39 3.07
C LEU A 40 -10.01 -1.16 3.90
N SER A 41 -10.04 -1.37 5.21
CA SER A 41 -10.16 -0.32 6.21
C SER A 41 -8.91 0.60 6.21
N PRO A 42 -9.00 1.81 6.79
CA PRO A 42 -7.89 2.77 6.79
C PRO A 42 -6.56 2.23 7.32
N ILE A 43 -6.58 1.41 8.37
CA ILE A 43 -5.35 0.78 8.89
C ILE A 43 -4.80 -0.28 7.92
N GLU A 44 -5.66 -1.03 7.23
CA GLU A 44 -5.24 -2.00 6.21
C GLU A 44 -4.71 -1.31 4.96
N VAL A 45 -5.20 -0.10 4.64
CA VAL A 45 -4.61 0.74 3.60
C VAL A 45 -3.18 1.14 3.98
N ALA A 46 -2.96 1.58 5.21
CA ALA A 46 -1.63 1.94 5.71
C ALA A 46 -0.66 0.75 5.67
N ILE A 47 -1.09 -0.44 6.12
CA ILE A 47 -0.28 -1.67 6.08
C ILE A 47 0.13 -2.00 4.64
N ASP A 48 -0.85 -2.05 3.72
CA ASP A 48 -0.59 -2.41 2.31
C ASP A 48 0.38 -1.42 1.64
N GLU A 49 0.25 -0.12 1.94
CA GLU A 49 1.15 0.90 1.40
C GLU A 49 2.56 0.82 2.00
N MET A 50 2.68 0.57 3.31
CA MET A 50 3.97 0.37 3.97
C MET A 50 4.69 -0.87 3.46
N GLN A 51 3.99 -1.99 3.33
CA GLN A 51 4.56 -3.23 2.77
C GLN A 51 4.99 -3.07 1.31
N ALA A 52 4.16 -2.41 0.49
CA ALA A 52 4.56 -2.09 -0.89
C ALA A 52 5.81 -1.21 -0.93
N LYS A 53 5.92 -0.22 -0.04
CA LYS A 53 7.13 0.61 0.07
C LYS A 53 8.37 -0.15 0.52
N MET A 54 8.22 -1.07 1.48
CA MET A 54 9.32 -1.94 1.89
C MET A 54 9.81 -2.81 0.74
N GLY A 55 8.90 -3.46 0.00
CA GLY A 55 9.26 -4.28 -1.16
C GLY A 55 9.95 -3.49 -2.27
N GLU A 56 9.48 -2.27 -2.57
CA GLU A 56 10.14 -1.37 -3.52
C GLU A 56 11.57 -1.01 -3.10
N LEU A 57 11.80 -0.80 -1.80
CA LEU A 57 13.12 -0.45 -1.27
C LEU A 57 14.05 -1.67 -1.28
N GLU A 58 13.54 -2.83 -0.87
CA GLU A 58 14.26 -4.11 -0.87
C GLU A 58 14.75 -4.48 -2.28
N GLU A 59 13.90 -4.33 -3.30
CA GLU A 59 14.27 -4.57 -4.70
C GLU A 59 15.49 -3.73 -5.12
N VAL A 60 15.56 -2.47 -4.67
CA VAL A 60 16.62 -1.54 -5.06
C VAL A 60 17.91 -1.77 -4.27
N VAL A 61 17.80 -2.29 -3.05
CA VAL A 61 18.96 -2.60 -2.20
C VAL A 61 19.58 -3.96 -2.57
N LEU A 62 18.77 -4.96 -2.90
CA LEU A 62 19.24 -6.32 -3.23
C LEU A 62 19.67 -6.49 -4.69
N GLY A 63 19.18 -5.62 -5.59
CA GLY A 63 19.56 -5.63 -7.00
C GLY A 63 20.92 -4.98 -7.29
N PRO A 64 21.34 -4.92 -8.57
CA PRO A 64 22.44 -4.08 -8.99
C PRO A 64 22.15 -2.62 -8.58
N ILE A 65 23.06 -2.03 -7.81
CA ILE A 65 22.83 -0.71 -7.20
C ILE A 65 22.76 0.36 -8.28
N ASP A 66 21.55 0.85 -8.53
CA ASP A 66 21.30 2.10 -9.26
C ASP A 66 21.16 3.23 -8.24
N ALA A 67 22.22 4.04 -8.11
CA ALA A 67 22.28 5.14 -7.16
C ALA A 67 21.13 6.16 -7.35
N LYS A 68 20.66 6.39 -8.58
CA LYS A 68 19.55 7.32 -8.84
C LYS A 68 18.23 6.72 -8.38
N LYS A 69 18.00 5.44 -8.70
CA LYS A 69 16.79 4.72 -8.25
C LYS A 69 16.76 4.62 -6.72
N LEU A 70 17.89 4.32 -6.09
CA LEU A 70 18.04 4.27 -4.64
C LEU A 70 17.76 5.63 -3.99
N GLN A 71 18.39 6.70 -4.48
CA GLN A 71 18.18 8.04 -3.96
C GLN A 71 16.70 8.47 -4.07
N LEU A 72 16.07 8.21 -5.22
CA LEU A 72 14.66 8.55 -5.44
C LEU A 72 13.73 7.80 -4.48
N ARG A 73 13.92 6.48 -4.33
CA ARG A 73 13.06 5.65 -3.46
C ARG A 73 13.27 6.00 -1.99
N LEU A 74 14.52 6.16 -1.55
CA LEU A 74 14.84 6.49 -0.17
C LEU A 74 14.28 7.87 0.22
N GLN A 75 14.51 8.89 -0.62
CA GLN A 75 13.97 10.23 -0.41
C GLN A 75 12.44 10.19 -0.31
N GLY A 76 11.77 9.44 -1.18
CA GLY A 76 10.32 9.25 -1.13
C GLY A 76 9.79 8.49 0.09
N CYS A 77 10.66 7.86 0.89
CA CYS A 77 10.28 7.19 2.14
C CYS A 77 10.49 8.09 3.36
N VAL A 78 11.65 8.76 3.46
CA VAL A 78 12.05 9.51 4.67
C VAL A 78 11.78 11.02 4.58
N ALA A 79 11.66 11.57 3.38
CA ALA A 79 11.52 13.01 3.13
C ALA A 79 10.28 13.29 2.27
N VAL A 80 9.17 12.63 2.59
CA VAL A 80 7.90 12.83 1.89
C VAL A 80 7.32 14.21 2.22
N THR A 81 6.88 14.94 1.19
CA THR A 81 6.31 16.29 1.33
C THR A 81 4.91 16.44 0.73
N VAL A 82 4.49 15.52 -0.16
CA VAL A 82 3.25 15.64 -0.95
C VAL A 82 2.19 14.60 -0.59
N ASN A 83 2.61 13.40 -0.19
CA ASN A 83 1.72 12.30 0.21
C ASN A 83 1.78 12.11 1.72
N ALA A 84 0.86 11.31 2.28
CA ALA A 84 1.01 10.86 3.65
C ALA A 84 2.27 10.00 3.77
N GLY A 85 3.17 10.37 4.70
CA GLY A 85 4.39 9.63 4.97
C GLY A 85 4.21 8.63 6.12
N PRO A 86 5.21 7.80 6.40
CA PRO A 86 5.17 6.82 7.49
C PRO A 86 4.81 7.44 8.85
N LEU A 87 5.25 8.68 9.10
CA LEU A 87 4.93 9.40 10.33
C LEU A 87 3.43 9.70 10.47
N ALA A 88 2.72 9.96 9.36
CA ALA A 88 1.27 10.17 9.39
C ALA A 88 0.54 8.88 9.81
N TYR A 89 0.97 7.72 9.31
CA TYR A 89 0.44 6.42 9.72
C TYR A 89 0.75 6.09 11.17
N ALA A 90 1.98 6.34 11.63
CA ALA A 90 2.34 6.16 13.03
C ALA A 90 1.50 7.04 13.96
N SER A 91 1.29 8.31 13.59
CA SER A 91 0.51 9.26 14.38
C SER A 91 -0.97 8.89 14.42
N ALA A 92 -1.52 8.39 13.32
CA ALA A 92 -2.94 8.01 13.23
C ALA A 92 -3.25 6.67 13.92
N PHE A 93 -2.42 5.65 13.68
CA PHE A 93 -2.76 4.27 14.00
C PHE A 93 -1.94 3.68 15.16
N LEU A 94 -0.79 4.26 15.51
CA LEU A 94 0.12 3.74 16.54
C LEU A 94 0.21 4.63 17.80
N ASP A 95 -0.52 5.76 17.87
CA ASP A 95 -0.59 6.57 19.09
C ASP A 95 -1.16 5.74 20.25
N PRO A 96 -0.48 5.61 21.40
CA PRO A 96 -0.97 4.87 22.57
C PRO A 96 -2.36 5.29 23.03
N LYS A 97 -2.76 6.55 22.78
CA LYS A 97 -4.11 7.05 23.08
C LYS A 97 -5.21 6.35 22.27
N ASN A 98 -4.85 5.75 21.14
CA ASN A 98 -5.74 5.01 20.25
C ASN A 98 -5.69 3.48 20.50
N GLY A 99 -5.09 3.02 21.61
CA GLY A 99 -4.75 1.61 21.85
C GLY A 99 -5.88 0.59 21.81
N THR A 100 -7.16 1.01 21.81
CA THR A 100 -8.33 0.13 21.64
C THR A 100 -9.17 0.45 20.40
N LYS A 101 -8.77 1.44 19.59
CA LYS A 101 -9.54 1.91 18.42
C LYS A 101 -9.39 0.96 17.22
N TYR A 102 -8.27 0.25 17.14
CA TYR A 102 -7.94 -0.64 16.03
C TYR A 102 -7.66 -2.07 16.53
N PRO A 103 -7.92 -3.11 15.72
CA PRO A 103 -7.58 -4.49 16.06
C PRO A 103 -6.10 -4.65 16.36
N ALA A 104 -5.77 -5.39 17.43
CA ALA A 104 -4.39 -5.52 17.90
C ALA A 104 -3.47 -6.19 16.87
N ASP A 105 -3.98 -7.18 16.13
CA ASP A 105 -3.27 -7.82 15.02
C ASP A 105 -2.87 -6.81 13.94
N LYS A 106 -3.78 -5.91 13.54
CA LYS A 106 -3.49 -4.87 12.54
C LYS A 106 -2.53 -3.81 13.04
N VAL A 107 -2.57 -3.49 14.33
CA VAL A 107 -1.61 -2.57 14.94
C VAL A 107 -0.22 -3.18 14.97
N GLU A 108 -0.10 -4.48 15.28
CA GLU A 108 1.18 -5.20 15.23
C GLU A 108 1.70 -5.33 13.79
N ASP A 109 0.84 -5.64 12.81
CA ASP A 109 1.21 -5.74 11.39
C ASP A 109 1.75 -4.41 10.80
N LEU A 110 1.35 -3.27 11.37
CA LEU A 110 1.77 -1.94 10.90
C LEU A 110 3.10 -1.47 11.53
N LYS A 111 3.51 -2.04 12.66
CA LYS A 111 4.76 -1.69 13.34
C LYS A 111 5.98 -2.22 12.60
#